data_AF-A0A960ZLX9-F1
#
_entry.id   AF-A0A960ZLX9-F1
#
_cell.length_a   1.000
_cell.length_b   1.000
_cell.length_c   1.000
_cell.angle_alpha   90.00
_cell.angle_beta   90.00
_cell.angle_gamma   90.00
#
_symmetry.space_group_name_H-M   'P 1'
#
loop_
_entity.id
_entity.type
_entity.pdbx_description
1 polymer ?
#
loop_
_entity_poly.entity_id
_entity_poly.type
_entity_poly.pdbx_seq_one_letter_code
_entity_poly.pdbx_strand_id
1 'polypeptide(L)'
;RFYRSAPYPLLTTFDSPDFQSVCTARVRSNTPLQSLALANDEALFEIAQGLGARLLKEVPHGDEARLEHAFLLCYARPPTDAERNAVASFRETQFTSFTKDPAAAGAVAPKGSPEGIDPAEAASWTTVARALMNTDEFITRE
;
A
#
# COMPACT_ATOMS: atom_id res chain seq x y z
N ARG A 1 2.82 -2.51 -24.14
CA ARG A 1 2.78 -3.68 -25.06
C ARG A 1 3.36 -4.85 -24.30
N PHE A 2 2.62 -5.93 -24.10
CA PHE A 2 3.07 -7.10 -23.34
C PHE A 2 3.89 -8.02 -24.27
N TYR A 3 5.16 -8.26 -23.95
CA TYR A 3 6.02 -9.15 -24.74
C TYR A 3 6.19 -10.47 -23.99
N ARG A 4 5.74 -11.58 -24.60
CA ARG A 4 5.82 -12.93 -24.01
C ARG A 4 7.25 -13.36 -23.66
N SER A 5 8.25 -12.81 -24.37
CA SER A 5 9.67 -13.10 -24.18
C SER A 5 10.41 -12.10 -23.30
N ALA A 6 9.73 -11.07 -22.79
CA ALA A 6 10.28 -10.06 -21.90
C ALA A 6 9.21 -9.62 -20.89
N PRO A 7 8.83 -10.50 -19.93
CA PRO A 7 7.88 -10.15 -18.89
C PRO A 7 8.43 -9.00 -18.04
N TYR A 8 7.53 -8.12 -17.60
CA TYR A 8 7.88 -7.03 -16.69
C TYR A 8 8.50 -7.61 -15.41
N PRO A 9 9.62 -7.07 -14.89
CA PRO A 9 10.37 -7.68 -13.78
C PRO A 9 9.51 -8.02 -12.56
N LEU A 10 8.51 -7.19 -12.25
CA LEU A 10 7.58 -7.43 -11.15
C LEU A 10 6.79 -8.74 -11.32
N LEU A 11 6.42 -9.11 -12.55
CA LEU A 11 5.70 -10.37 -12.83
C LEU A 11 6.59 -11.58 -12.52
N THR A 12 7.88 -11.49 -12.83
CA THR A 12 8.84 -12.55 -12.50
C THR A 12 9.01 -12.67 -10.98
N THR A 13 9.04 -11.54 -10.27
CA THR A 13 9.11 -11.50 -8.81
C THR A 13 7.88 -12.11 -8.16
N PHE A 14 6.68 -11.96 -8.73
CA PHE A 14 5.41 -12.53 -8.25
C PHE A 14 5.07 -13.90 -8.87
N ASP A 15 6.08 -14.72 -9.17
CA ASP A 15 5.94 -16.07 -9.69
C ASP A 15 4.99 -16.20 -10.89
N SER A 16 5.08 -15.26 -11.84
CA SER A 16 4.36 -15.39 -13.10
C SER A 16 4.69 -16.76 -13.71
N PRO A 17 3.66 -17.54 -14.11
CA PRO A 17 3.89 -18.87 -14.66
C PRO A 17 4.73 -18.78 -15.93
N ASP A 18 5.68 -19.68 -16.05
CA ASP A 18 6.40 -19.88 -17.29
C ASP A 18 5.44 -20.46 -18.35
N PHE A 19 5.23 -19.73 -19.44
CA PHE A 19 4.33 -20.13 -20.52
C PHE A 19 4.87 -21.29 -21.37
N GLN A 20 6.08 -21.79 -21.11
CA GLN A 20 6.71 -22.88 -21.85
C GLN A 20 6.70 -24.22 -21.09
N SER A 21 6.28 -24.24 -19.82
CA SER A 21 6.31 -25.45 -18.98
C SER A 21 4.97 -25.70 -18.28
N VAL A 22 4.62 -26.97 -18.07
CA VAL A 22 3.40 -27.38 -17.36
C VAL A 22 3.72 -27.49 -15.87
N CYS A 23 3.23 -26.56 -15.06
CA CYS A 23 3.32 -26.62 -13.60
C CYS A 23 2.06 -27.26 -12.99
N THR A 24 2.22 -28.37 -12.28
CA THR A 24 1.12 -29.11 -11.60
C THR A 24 0.85 -28.63 -10.18
N ALA A 25 1.71 -27.80 -9.60
CA ALA A 25 1.53 -27.18 -8.28
C ALA A 25 2.11 -25.77 -8.27
N ARG A 26 1.43 -24.85 -7.58
CA ARG A 26 1.89 -23.47 -7.38
C ARG A 26 2.79 -23.44 -6.14
N VAL A 27 4.01 -22.90 -6.26
CA VAL A 27 4.93 -22.74 -5.11
C VAL A 27 4.37 -21.66 -4.18
N ARG A 28 4.51 -21.83 -2.86
CA ARG A 28 4.12 -20.79 -1.90
C ARG A 28 5.14 -19.64 -1.93
N SER A 29 4.66 -18.53 -2.48
CA SER A 29 5.19 -17.16 -2.54
C SER A 29 5.64 -16.45 -1.27
N ASN A 30 6.59 -16.94 -0.46
CA ASN A 30 6.98 -16.22 0.77
C ASN A 30 8.38 -15.60 0.75
N THR A 31 8.90 -15.22 -0.43
CA THR A 31 10.27 -14.73 -0.54
C THR A 31 10.37 -13.25 -0.12
N PRO A 32 11.30 -12.87 0.78
CA PRO A 32 11.55 -11.49 1.19
C PRO A 32 11.84 -10.50 0.03
N LEU A 33 12.16 -11.04 -1.14
CA LEU A 33 12.42 -10.29 -2.37
C LEU A 33 11.14 -9.66 -2.96
N GLN A 34 9.97 -10.26 -2.71
CA GLN A 34 8.67 -9.71 -3.12
C GLN A 34 8.33 -8.46 -2.32
N SER A 35 8.43 -8.51 -0.98
CA SER A 35 8.20 -7.34 -0.11
C SER A 35 9.25 -6.25 -0.36
N LEU A 36 10.51 -6.61 -0.65
CA LEU A 36 11.54 -5.62 -1.02
C LEU A 36 11.25 -4.95 -2.37
N ALA A 37 10.78 -5.71 -3.36
CA ALA A 37 10.36 -5.14 -4.63
C ALA A 37 9.18 -4.18 -4.42
N LEU A 38 8.22 -4.55 -3.56
CA LEU A 38 7.09 -3.68 -3.28
C LEU A 38 7.48 -2.37 -2.60
N ALA A 39 8.43 -2.46 -1.67
CA ALA A 39 8.92 -1.30 -0.95
C ALA A 39 9.72 -0.33 -1.82
N ASN A 40 10.31 -0.77 -2.94
CA ASN A 40 11.23 0.05 -3.74
C ASN A 40 10.73 0.43 -5.14
N ASP A 41 9.59 -0.11 -5.60
CA ASP A 41 9.05 0.22 -6.92
C ASP A 41 8.28 1.55 -6.91
N GLU A 42 8.60 2.44 -7.85
CA GLU A 42 7.93 3.72 -8.04
C GLU A 42 6.44 3.54 -8.38
N ALA A 43 6.09 2.52 -9.17
CA ALA A 43 4.71 2.25 -9.53
C ALA A 43 3.86 1.86 -8.31
N LEU A 44 4.45 1.18 -7.33
CA LEU A 44 3.74 0.81 -6.11
C LEU A 44 3.61 1.95 -5.14
N PHE A 45 4.57 2.87 -5.15
CA PHE A 45 4.41 4.14 -4.46
C PHE A 45 3.24 4.94 -5.02
N GLU A 46 3.10 5.02 -6.35
CA GLU A 46 1.94 5.66 -6.99
C GLU A 46 0.61 4.94 -6.66
N ILE A 47 0.61 3.61 -6.58
CA ILE A 47 -0.57 2.85 -6.16
C ILE A 47 -0.92 3.14 -4.68
N ALA A 48 0.07 3.23 -3.80
CA ALA A 48 -0.15 3.62 -2.41
C ALA A 48 -0.69 5.04 -2.30
N GLN A 49 -0.22 5.98 -3.13
CA GLN A 49 -0.80 7.31 -3.26
C GLN A 49 -2.26 7.24 -3.73
N GLY A 50 -2.56 6.42 -4.74
CA GLY A 50 -3.92 6.19 -5.21
C GLY A 50 -4.85 5.66 -4.11
N LEU A 51 -4.38 4.71 -3.31
CA LEU A 51 -5.13 4.19 -2.16
C LEU A 51 -5.33 5.26 -1.09
N GLY A 52 -4.30 6.05 -0.75
CA GLY A 52 -4.41 7.16 0.20
C GLY A 52 -5.46 8.19 -0.23
N ALA A 53 -5.46 8.61 -1.50
CA ALA A 53 -6.48 9.50 -2.05
C ALA A 53 -7.89 8.88 -2.01
N ARG A 54 -8.00 7.59 -2.31
CA ARG A 54 -9.27 6.87 -2.25
C ARG A 54 -9.86 6.84 -0.84
N LEU A 55 -9.03 6.58 0.18
CA LEU A 55 -9.46 6.59 1.59
C LEU A 55 -10.00 7.96 2.00
N LEU A 56 -9.29 9.03 1.66
CA LEU A 56 -9.73 10.40 1.94
C LEU A 56 -11.06 10.78 1.25
N LYS A 57 -11.30 10.22 0.06
CA LYS A 57 -12.51 10.48 -0.72
C LYS A 57 -13.72 9.66 -0.25
N GLU A 58 -13.52 8.36 -0.01
CA GLU A 58 -14.61 7.43 0.35
C GLU A 58 -14.99 7.59 1.84
N VAL A 59 -14.05 7.97 2.69
CA VAL A 59 -14.28 8.24 4.11
C VAL A 59 -13.73 9.63 4.47
N PRO A 60 -14.52 10.70 4.23
CA PRO A 60 -14.05 12.08 4.42
C PRO A 60 -13.86 12.46 5.88
N HIS A 61 -14.44 11.73 6.83
CA HIS A 61 -14.38 12.04 8.26
C HIS A 61 -14.09 10.80 9.11
N GLY A 62 -13.21 10.96 10.10
CA GLY A 62 -12.91 9.95 11.11
C GLY A 62 -11.75 9.05 10.73
N ASP A 63 -10.65 9.15 11.47
CA ASP A 63 -9.44 8.35 11.22
C ASP A 63 -9.67 6.86 11.51
N GLU A 64 -10.46 6.53 12.53
CA GLU A 64 -10.85 5.14 12.82
C GLU A 64 -11.65 4.51 11.67
N ALA A 65 -12.61 5.23 11.12
CA ALA A 65 -13.41 4.74 9.99
C ALA A 65 -12.53 4.58 8.72
N ARG A 66 -11.57 5.49 8.50
CA ARG A 66 -10.59 5.35 7.40
C ARG A 66 -9.68 4.15 7.59
N LEU A 67 -9.22 3.88 8.82
CA LEU A 67 -8.43 2.70 9.14
C LEU A 67 -9.21 1.41 8.85
N GLU A 68 -10.44 1.31 9.35
CA GLU A 68 -11.29 0.14 9.08
C GLU A 68 -11.50 -0.08 7.59
N HIS A 69 -11.78 1.00 6.85
CA HIS A 69 -11.95 0.94 5.41
C HIS A 69 -10.66 0.51 4.68
N ALA A 70 -9.49 0.99 5.12
CA ALA A 70 -8.20 0.56 4.58
C ALA A 70 -7.97 -0.94 4.77
N PHE A 71 -8.28 -1.48 5.93
CA PHE A 71 -8.18 -2.92 6.20
C PHE A 71 -9.15 -3.74 5.35
N LEU A 72 -10.38 -3.27 5.14
CA LEU A 72 -11.34 -3.95 4.27
C LEU A 72 -10.87 -3.94 2.81
N LEU A 73 -10.25 -2.84 2.34
CA LEU A 73 -9.72 -2.76 0.98
C LEU A 73 -8.47 -3.62 0.77
N CYS A 74 -7.58 -3.71 1.77
CA CYS A 74 -6.33 -4.45 1.67
C CYS A 74 -6.49 -5.95 1.99
N TYR A 75 -7.26 -6.30 3.01
CA TYR A 75 -7.31 -7.66 3.57
C TYR A 75 -8.72 -8.29 3.55
N ALA A 76 -9.74 -7.57 3.09
CA ALA A 76 -11.14 -8.03 3.08
C ALA A 76 -11.69 -8.45 4.47
N ARG A 77 -11.12 -7.89 5.56
CA ARG A 77 -11.57 -8.09 6.93
C ARG A 77 -11.39 -6.81 7.76
N PRO A 78 -12.11 -6.64 8.89
CA PRO A 78 -11.80 -5.58 9.83
C PRO A 78 -10.45 -5.80 10.55
N PRO A 79 -9.81 -4.73 11.04
CA PRO A 79 -8.63 -4.85 11.89
C PRO A 79 -9.00 -5.44 13.25
N THR A 80 -8.07 -6.18 13.84
CA THR A 80 -8.10 -6.49 15.28
C THR A 80 -7.75 -5.25 16.10
N ASP A 81 -8.07 -5.24 17.39
CA ASP A 81 -7.77 -4.09 18.27
C ASP A 81 -6.26 -3.79 18.35
N ALA A 82 -5.42 -4.83 18.32
CA ALA A 82 -3.97 -4.67 18.33
C ALA A 82 -3.45 -4.01 17.05
N GLU A 83 -3.94 -4.45 15.89
CA GLU A 83 -3.56 -3.90 14.57
C GLU A 83 -4.04 -2.46 14.43
N ARG A 84 -5.28 -2.18 14.82
CA ARG A 84 -5.85 -0.83 14.83
C ARG A 84 -4.98 0.12 15.63
N ASN A 85 -4.64 -0.23 16.87
CA ASN A 85 -3.82 0.60 17.74
C ASN A 85 -2.41 0.82 17.16
N ALA A 86 -1.81 -0.22 16.58
CA ALA A 86 -0.49 -0.12 15.97
C ALA A 86 -0.49 0.81 14.75
N VAL A 87 -1.48 0.68 13.85
CA VAL A 87 -1.56 1.50 12.63
C VAL A 87 -1.98 2.94 12.96
N ALA A 88 -2.86 3.16 13.94
CA ALA A 88 -3.21 4.49 14.43
C ALA A 88 -1.98 5.22 14.99
N SER A 89 -1.19 4.54 15.85
CA SER A 89 0.06 5.09 16.39
C SER A 89 1.10 5.38 15.30
N PHE A 90 1.20 4.50 14.31
CA PHE A 90 2.07 4.70 13.15
C PHE A 90 1.66 5.92 12.34
N ARG A 91 0.37 6.04 12.00
CA ARG A 91 -0.19 7.20 11.27
C ARG A 91 0.11 8.50 12.00
N GLU A 92 -0.09 8.54 13.31
CA GLU A 92 0.15 9.75 14.11
C GLU A 92 1.63 10.16 14.11
N THR A 93 2.53 9.17 14.17
CA THR A 93 3.97 9.39 14.05
C THR A 93 4.33 9.98 12.69
N GLN A 94 3.75 9.44 11.61
CA GLN A 94 3.97 9.94 10.26
C GLN A 94 3.41 11.36 10.08
N PHE A 95 2.19 11.61 10.56
CA PHE A 95 1.57 12.93 10.54
C PHE A 95 2.46 13.96 11.24
N THR A 96 2.90 13.67 12.47
CA THR A 96 3.81 14.55 13.22
C THR A 96 5.13 14.82 12.48
N SER A 97 5.68 13.81 11.79
CA SER A 97 6.88 13.97 10.98
C SER A 97 6.65 14.88 9.78
N PHE A 98 5.55 14.70 9.05
CA PHE A 98 5.20 15.50 7.88
C PHE A 98 4.81 16.94 8.23
N THR A 99 4.22 17.17 9.41
CA THR A 99 3.97 18.54 9.91
C THR A 99 5.28 19.29 10.19
N LYS A 100 6.37 18.58 10.54
CA LYS A 100 7.70 19.18 10.74
C LYS A 100 8.46 19.41 9.43
N ASP A 101 8.16 18.64 8.39
CA ASP A 101 8.77 18.75 7.06
C ASP A 101 7.68 18.80 5.95
N PRO A 102 7.14 20.00 5.67
CA PRO A 102 6.13 20.18 4.64
C PRO A 102 6.61 19.85 3.22
N ALA A 103 7.92 19.92 2.96
CA ALA A 103 8.47 19.59 1.65
C ALA A 103 8.40 18.06 1.42
N ALA A 104 8.76 17.28 2.43
CA ALA A 104 8.58 15.83 2.41
C ALA A 104 7.09 15.44 2.31
N ALA A 105 6.20 16.17 3.01
CA ALA A 105 4.76 15.97 2.92
C ALA A 105 4.26 16.15 1.48
N GLY A 106 4.68 17.22 0.80
CA GLY A 106 4.29 17.48 -0.60
C GLY A 106 4.77 16.42 -1.59
N ALA A 107 5.93 15.78 -1.35
CA ALA A 107 6.43 14.70 -2.20
C ALA A 107 5.64 13.39 -2.04
N VAL A 108 5.10 13.15 -0.84
CA VAL A 108 4.39 11.90 -0.50
C VAL A 108 2.87 12.03 -0.66
N ALA A 109 2.32 13.23 -0.49
CA ALA A 109 0.90 13.49 -0.64
C ALA A 109 0.39 13.02 -2.00
N PRO A 110 -0.77 12.35 -2.05
CA PRO A 110 -1.28 11.86 -3.31
C PRO A 110 -1.83 13.01 -4.15
N LYS A 111 -1.47 13.03 -5.44
CA LYS A 111 -1.87 14.09 -6.38
C LYS A 111 -3.39 14.20 -6.59
N GLY A 112 -4.16 13.18 -6.19
CA GLY A 112 -5.63 13.11 -6.31
C GLY A 112 -6.40 13.35 -5.01
N SER A 113 -5.76 13.89 -3.96
CA SER A 113 -6.46 14.24 -2.71
C SER A 113 -7.63 15.19 -2.93
N PRO A 114 -8.74 15.05 -2.18
CA PRO A 114 -9.80 16.06 -2.14
C PRO A 114 -9.26 17.45 -1.78
N GLU A 115 -9.87 18.50 -2.33
CA GLU A 115 -9.50 19.89 -2.02
C GLU A 115 -9.71 20.20 -0.53
N GLY A 116 -8.78 20.95 0.06
CA GLY A 116 -8.86 21.40 1.46
C GLY A 116 -8.29 20.43 2.50
N ILE A 117 -7.78 19.26 2.10
CA ILE A 117 -7.03 18.37 2.99
C ILE A 117 -5.58 18.86 3.15
N ASP A 118 -5.08 18.86 4.38
CA ASP A 118 -3.68 19.16 4.68
C ASP A 118 -2.74 18.16 3.97
N PRO A 119 -1.73 18.61 3.21
CA PRO A 119 -0.71 17.74 2.65
C PRO A 119 -0.07 16.78 3.66
N ALA A 120 0.11 17.19 4.92
CA ALA A 120 0.65 16.30 5.96
C ALA A 120 -0.33 15.16 6.32
N GLU A 121 -1.62 15.47 6.41
CA GLU A 121 -2.66 14.45 6.60
C GLU A 121 -2.70 13.50 5.40
N ALA A 122 -2.68 14.04 4.19
CA ALA A 122 -2.74 13.22 2.99
C ALA A 122 -1.50 12.32 2.81
N ALA A 123 -0.31 12.84 3.09
CA ALA A 123 0.94 12.07 3.09
C ALA A 123 0.92 10.96 4.13
N SER A 124 0.37 11.20 5.33
CA SER A 124 0.27 10.20 6.39
C SER A 124 -0.55 8.98 5.93
N TRP A 125 -1.65 9.20 5.20
CA TRP A 125 -2.50 8.14 4.65
C TRP A 125 -1.85 7.37 3.51
N THR A 126 -1.06 8.04 2.65
CA THR A 126 -0.21 7.35 1.68
C THR A 126 0.78 6.41 2.36
N THR A 127 1.41 6.83 3.46
CA THR A 127 2.37 5.99 4.18
C THR A 127 1.69 4.80 4.86
N VAL A 128 0.49 4.99 5.44
CA VAL A 128 -0.32 3.88 5.97
C VAL A 128 -0.67 2.90 4.86
N ALA A 129 -1.16 3.38 3.71
CA ALA A 129 -1.46 2.54 2.55
C ALA A 129 -0.24 1.71 2.12
N ARG A 130 0.93 2.35 1.99
CA ARG A 130 2.19 1.67 1.65
C ARG A 130 2.58 0.61 2.69
N ALA A 131 2.41 0.90 3.98
CA ALA A 131 2.71 -0.06 5.04
C ALA A 131 1.79 -1.28 4.98
N LEU A 132 0.48 -1.08 4.79
CA LEU A 132 -0.49 -2.18 4.67
C LEU A 132 -0.22 -3.04 3.43
N MET A 133 0.11 -2.41 2.29
CA MET A 133 0.39 -3.14 1.05
C MET A 133 1.71 -3.94 1.09
N ASN A 134 2.57 -3.70 2.08
CA ASN A 134 3.85 -4.37 2.20
C ASN A 134 3.84 -5.51 3.24
N THR A 135 2.68 -5.87 3.77
CA THR A 135 2.55 -6.98 4.72
C THR A 135 2.39 -8.31 3.98
N ASP A 136 2.84 -9.40 4.60
CA ASP A 136 2.68 -10.75 4.04
C ASP A 136 1.21 -11.10 3.77
N GLU A 137 0.28 -10.59 4.60
CA GLU A 137 -1.17 -10.79 4.42
C GLU A 137 -1.72 -10.08 3.17
N PHE A 138 -1.13 -8.97 2.75
CA PHE A 138 -1.51 -8.33 1.49
C PHE A 138 -0.92 -9.08 0.29
N ILE A 139 0.32 -9.53 0.43
CA ILE A 139 1.13 -10.10 -0.65
C ILE A 139 0.72 -11.54 -0.96
N THR A 140 0.43 -12.29 0.09
CA THR A 140 0.21 -13.73 0.02
C THR A 140 -1.19 -14.07 0.46
N ARG A 141 -1.79 -15.04 -0.24
CA ARG A 141 -3.04 -15.67 0.18
C ARG A 141 -2.67 -16.98 0.86
N GLU A 142 -2.73 -17.02 2.19
CA GLU A 142 -2.61 -18.29 2.94
C GLU A 142 -3.82 -19.20 2.72
#